data_AF-A0A0P0CYK2-F1
#
_entry.id   AF-A0A0P0CYK2-F1
#
_cell.length_a   1.000
_cell.length_b   1.000
_cell.length_c   1.000
_cell.angle_alpha   90.00
_cell.angle_beta   90.00
_cell.angle_gamma   90.00
#
_symmetry.space_group_name_H-M   'P 1'
#
loop_
_entity.id
_entity.type
_entity.pdbx_description
1 polymer ?
#
loop_
_entity_poly.entity_id
_entity_poly.type
_entity_poly.pdbx_seq_one_letter_code
_entity_poly.pdbx_strand_id
1 'polypeptide(L)'
;MLPPKDDEGFSVPEQLPLYRKGKEIYHLTKKISGLIEEEDEVLSSLKEYMLLDASLLTVKVAGAEAADLFDLRMENATFIRKAAQDLLSHCSSLEMFGFKDVYYLHLLRDAIDEYRILFIEWVQGFDPWNYVNDRWGLFNPPGVQAQDSDDDAF
;
A
#
# COMPACT_ATOMS: atom_id res chain seq x y z
N MET A 1 -2.31 29.40 -5.90
CA MET A 1 -0.85 29.63 -5.98
C MET A 1 -0.23 28.26 -6.18
N LEU A 2 0.46 28.01 -7.29
CA LEU A 2 1.24 26.77 -7.44
C LEU A 2 2.42 26.84 -6.46
N PRO A 3 2.81 25.73 -5.81
CA PRO A 3 3.99 25.73 -4.96
C PRO A 3 5.24 26.11 -5.75
N PRO A 4 6.26 26.70 -5.09
CA PRO A 4 7.47 27.14 -5.76
C PRO A 4 8.17 25.97 -6.45
N LYS A 5 8.71 26.22 -7.64
CA LYS A 5 9.71 25.36 -8.25
C LYS A 5 10.98 25.57 -7.44
N ASP A 6 11.37 24.55 -6.67
CA ASP A 6 12.70 24.27 -6.07
C ASP A 6 12.52 23.53 -4.73
N ASP A 7 11.67 22.48 -4.73
CA ASP A 7 11.52 21.57 -3.60
C ASP A 7 12.26 20.27 -3.96
N GLU A 8 13.58 20.30 -3.82
CA GLU A 8 14.41 19.09 -3.83
C GLU A 8 14.12 18.29 -2.55
N GLY A 9 12.99 17.56 -2.51
CA GLY A 9 12.69 16.73 -1.33
C GLY A 9 11.40 15.93 -1.40
N PHE A 10 10.33 16.46 -2.00
CA PHE A 10 9.04 15.76 -2.02
C PHE A 10 8.64 15.34 -3.43
N SER A 11 8.70 14.04 -3.68
CA SER A 11 8.08 13.46 -4.88
C SER A 11 6.56 13.61 -4.74
N VAL A 12 5.92 14.24 -5.73
CA VAL A 12 4.45 14.31 -5.78
C VAL A 12 3.96 12.89 -5.98
N PRO A 13 3.24 12.26 -5.02
CA PRO A 13 2.93 10.82 -5.07
C PRO A 13 2.23 10.42 -6.38
N GLU A 14 1.44 11.31 -6.97
CA GLU A 14 0.75 11.12 -8.25
C GLU A 14 1.68 10.86 -9.44
N GLN A 15 2.98 11.15 -9.33
CA GLN A 15 3.98 10.87 -10.35
C GLN A 15 4.54 9.45 -10.26
N LEU A 16 4.48 8.82 -9.08
CA LEU A 16 5.02 7.49 -8.87
C LEU A 16 4.23 6.43 -9.65
N PRO A 17 4.90 5.55 -10.42
CA PRO A 17 4.25 4.42 -11.07
C PRO A 17 3.45 3.57 -10.09
N LEU A 18 4.00 3.29 -8.90
CA LEU A 18 3.35 2.53 -7.84
C LEU A 18 2.02 3.16 -7.41
N TYR A 19 2.01 4.46 -7.12
CA TYR A 19 0.79 5.18 -6.72
C TYR A 19 -0.27 5.15 -7.82
N ARG A 20 0.13 5.36 -9.07
CA ARG A 20 -0.79 5.29 -10.23
C ARG A 20 -1.39 3.90 -10.38
N LYS A 21 -0.59 2.86 -10.21
CA LYS A 21 -1.08 1.47 -10.25
C LYS A 21 -2.03 1.18 -9.09
N GLY A 22 -1.75 1.71 -7.89
CA GLY A 22 -2.68 1.64 -6.76
C GLY A 22 -4.03 2.29 -7.06
N LYS A 23 -4.06 3.44 -7.75
CA LYS A 23 -5.32 4.08 -8.17
C LYS A 23 -6.07 3.24 -9.20
N GLU A 24 -5.37 2.62 -10.14
CA GLU A 24 -5.96 1.69 -11.09
C GLU A 24 -6.65 0.53 -10.37
N ILE A 25 -5.96 -0.09 -9.41
CA ILE A 25 -6.50 -1.15 -8.54
C ILE A 25 -7.75 -0.66 -7.81
N TYR A 26 -7.70 0.51 -7.16
CA TYR A 26 -8.85 1.07 -6.47
C TYR A 26 -10.06 1.29 -7.40
N HIS A 27 -9.84 1.80 -8.61
CA HIS A 27 -10.91 1.98 -9.58
C HIS A 27 -11.49 0.65 -10.09
N LEU A 28 -10.65 -0.36 -10.29
CA LEU A 28 -11.10 -1.69 -10.67
C LEU A 28 -11.90 -2.35 -9.55
N THR A 29 -11.41 -2.30 -8.31
CA THR A 29 -12.13 -2.77 -7.13
C THR A 29 -13.48 -2.08 -7.00
N LYS A 30 -13.55 -0.75 -7.16
CA LYS A 30 -14.81 -0.01 -7.13
C LYS A 30 -15.82 -0.46 -8.19
N LYS A 31 -15.35 -0.80 -9.39
CA LYS A 31 -16.23 -1.35 -10.44
C LYS A 31 -16.74 -2.74 -10.06
N ILE A 32 -15.89 -3.61 -9.52
CA ILE A 32 -16.26 -4.95 -9.04
C ILE A 32 -17.27 -4.85 -7.90
N SER A 33 -17.02 -3.99 -6.90
CA SER A 33 -17.95 -3.73 -5.80
C SER A 33 -19.32 -3.25 -6.27
N GLY A 34 -19.39 -2.52 -7.39
CA GLY A 34 -20.65 -2.08 -7.99
C GLY A 34 -21.48 -3.17 -8.66
N LEU A 35 -20.92 -4.38 -8.83
CA LEU A 35 -21.63 -5.57 -9.33
C LEU A 35 -22.26 -6.40 -8.21
N ILE A 36 -21.95 -6.10 -6.94
CA ILE A 36 -22.43 -6.84 -5.78
C ILE A 36 -23.76 -6.23 -5.31
N GLU A 37 -24.80 -7.05 -5.26
CA GLU A 37 -26.12 -6.69 -4.73
C GLU A 37 -26.04 -6.33 -3.23
N GLU A 38 -26.78 -5.30 -2.79
CA GLU A 38 -26.72 -4.82 -1.41
C GLU A 38 -27.38 -5.79 -0.42
N GLU A 39 -28.33 -6.59 -0.89
CA GLU A 39 -29.07 -7.55 -0.08
C GLU A 39 -28.26 -8.80 0.28
N ASP A 40 -27.13 -9.06 -0.39
CA ASP A 40 -26.19 -10.12 -0.01
C ASP A 40 -25.26 -9.60 1.09
N GLU A 41 -25.63 -9.81 2.35
CA GLU A 41 -24.89 -9.31 3.51
C GLU A 41 -23.40 -9.73 3.51
N VAL A 42 -23.10 -10.94 3.04
CA VAL A 42 -21.73 -11.48 3.04
C VAL A 42 -20.89 -10.81 1.95
N LEU A 43 -21.39 -10.77 0.71
CA LEU A 43 -20.68 -10.14 -0.40
C LEU A 43 -20.60 -8.61 -0.20
N SER A 44 -21.63 -8.00 0.38
CA SER A 44 -21.63 -6.57 0.72
C SER A 44 -20.57 -6.24 1.75
N SER A 45 -20.44 -7.03 2.82
CA SER A 45 -19.34 -6.86 3.79
C SER A 45 -17.96 -7.03 3.14
N LEU A 46 -17.80 -8.02 2.27
CA LEU A 46 -16.53 -8.25 1.56
C LEU A 46 -16.15 -7.07 0.65
N LYS A 47 -17.11 -6.46 -0.03
CA LYS A 47 -16.81 -5.32 -0.92
C LYS A 47 -16.31 -4.10 -0.15
N GLU A 48 -16.77 -3.88 1.08
CA GLU A 48 -16.29 -2.80 1.96
C GLU A 48 -14.82 -3.01 2.34
N TYR A 49 -14.46 -4.24 2.75
CA TYR A 49 -13.07 -4.59 3.05
C TYR A 49 -12.17 -4.45 1.82
N MET A 50 -12.62 -4.92 0.65
CA MET A 50 -11.87 -4.75 -0.59
C MET A 50 -11.61 -3.28 -0.93
N LEU A 51 -12.60 -2.41 -0.77
CA LEU A 51 -12.44 -0.98 -1.02
C LEU A 51 -11.48 -0.32 -0.04
N LEU A 52 -11.53 -0.72 1.24
CA LEU A 52 -10.58 -0.28 2.26
C LEU A 52 -9.16 -0.69 1.87
N ASP A 53 -8.92 -1.97 1.61
CA ASP A 53 -7.61 -2.48 1.25
C ASP A 53 -7.06 -1.79 0.00
N ALA A 54 -7.86 -1.72 -1.07
CA ALA A 54 -7.47 -1.07 -2.31
C ALA A 54 -7.13 0.42 -2.11
N SER A 55 -7.79 1.11 -1.17
CA SER A 55 -7.46 2.51 -0.85
C SER A 55 -6.08 2.63 -0.18
N LEU A 56 -5.71 1.69 0.69
CA LEU A 56 -4.44 1.70 1.41
C LEU A 56 -3.24 1.61 0.48
N LEU A 57 -3.37 0.96 -0.68
CA LEU A 57 -2.33 0.88 -1.72
C LEU A 57 -1.92 2.26 -2.30
N THR A 58 -2.72 3.30 -2.07
CA THR A 58 -2.40 4.68 -2.50
C THR A 58 -2.13 5.60 -1.33
N VAL A 59 -2.99 5.54 -0.30
CA VAL A 59 -2.88 6.41 0.89
C VAL A 59 -1.55 6.19 1.60
N LYS A 60 -1.10 4.94 1.73
CA LYS A 60 0.15 4.62 2.41
C LYS A 60 1.39 4.92 1.56
N VAL A 61 1.28 4.91 0.22
CA VAL A 61 2.36 5.41 -0.65
C VAL A 61 2.52 6.92 -0.44
N ALA A 62 1.42 7.68 -0.45
CA ALA A 62 1.48 9.11 -0.17
C ALA A 62 2.00 9.43 1.24
N GLY A 63 1.60 8.65 2.24
CA GLY A 63 2.10 8.78 3.62
C GLY A 63 3.61 8.50 3.73
N ALA A 64 4.10 7.49 3.02
CA ALA A 64 5.52 7.19 2.97
C ALA A 64 6.32 8.28 2.24
N GLU A 65 5.80 8.85 1.16
CA GLU A 65 6.52 9.90 0.40
C GLU A 65 6.50 11.27 1.09
N ALA A 66 5.55 11.49 2.01
CA ALA A 66 5.55 12.66 2.88
C ALA A 66 6.55 12.57 4.04
N ALA A 67 7.18 11.40 4.24
CA ALA A 67 8.15 11.15 5.29
C ALA A 67 9.48 10.69 4.69
N ASP A 68 10.60 11.35 5.02
CA ASP A 68 11.91 10.94 4.51
C ASP A 68 12.61 9.89 5.41
N LEU A 69 11.96 9.45 6.50
CA LEU A 69 12.53 8.52 7.46
C LEU A 69 12.24 7.06 7.11
N PHE A 70 13.29 6.24 7.09
CA PHE A 70 13.27 4.81 6.75
C PHE A 70 12.26 4.02 7.56
N ASP A 71 12.23 4.19 8.88
CA ASP A 71 11.32 3.49 9.78
C ASP A 71 9.85 3.76 9.43
N LEU A 72 9.50 5.03 9.20
CA LEU A 72 8.16 5.44 8.79
C LEU A 72 7.80 4.94 7.39
N ARG A 73 8.74 4.98 6.44
CA ARG A 73 8.53 4.45 5.08
C ARG A 73 8.32 2.94 5.10
N MET A 74 9.07 2.21 5.91
CA MET A 74 8.94 0.75 6.08
C MET A 74 7.65 0.36 6.80
N GLU A 75 7.20 1.15 7.78
CA GLU A 75 5.88 0.95 8.42
C GLU A 75 4.75 1.07 7.38
N ASN A 76 4.76 2.13 6.57
CA ASN A 76 3.79 2.31 5.50
C ASN A 76 3.87 1.18 4.46
N ALA A 77 5.07 0.75 4.08
CA ALA A 77 5.28 -0.37 3.17
C ALA A 77 4.68 -1.68 3.72
N THR A 78 4.73 -1.88 5.04
CA THR A 78 4.12 -3.02 5.72
C THR A 78 2.60 -3.00 5.58
N PHE A 79 1.95 -1.85 5.80
CA PHE A 79 0.51 -1.71 5.60
C PHE A 79 0.09 -1.95 4.14
N ILE A 80 0.86 -1.43 3.18
CA ILE A 80 0.61 -1.67 1.74
C ILE A 80 0.63 -3.17 1.44
N ARG A 81 1.70 -3.86 1.88
CA ARG A 81 1.87 -5.30 1.63
C ARG A 81 0.75 -6.12 2.29
N LYS A 82 0.28 -5.74 3.48
CA LYS A 82 -0.84 -6.40 4.15
C LYS A 82 -2.13 -6.20 3.36
N ALA A 83 -2.48 -4.97 3.02
CA ALA A 83 -3.67 -4.63 2.25
C ALA A 83 -3.70 -5.34 0.89
N ALA A 84 -2.57 -5.43 0.18
CA ALA A 84 -2.52 -6.16 -1.09
C ALA A 84 -2.81 -7.66 -0.93
N GLN A 85 -2.32 -8.29 0.14
CA GLN A 85 -2.59 -9.71 0.44
C GLN A 85 -4.04 -9.94 0.89
N ASP A 86 -4.60 -9.01 1.66
CA ASP A 86 -5.99 -9.07 2.09
C ASP A 86 -6.93 -8.91 0.89
N LEU A 87 -6.64 -7.97 -0.02
CA LEU A 87 -7.41 -7.79 -1.25
C LEU A 87 -7.42 -9.06 -2.12
N LEU A 88 -6.28 -9.75 -2.26
CA LEU A 88 -6.22 -11.05 -2.94
C LEU A 88 -7.03 -12.14 -2.21
N SER A 89 -6.99 -12.14 -0.88
CA SER A 89 -7.77 -13.06 -0.06
C SER A 89 -9.27 -12.81 -0.23
N HIS A 90 -9.70 -11.55 -0.23
CA HIS A 90 -11.09 -11.16 -0.45
C HIS A 90 -11.58 -11.48 -1.86
N CYS A 91 -10.74 -11.37 -2.89
CA CYS A 91 -11.09 -11.89 -4.22
C CYS A 91 -11.43 -13.39 -4.17
N SER A 92 -10.64 -14.16 -3.41
CA SER A 92 -10.87 -15.60 -3.25
C SER A 92 -12.12 -15.89 -2.40
N SER A 93 -12.40 -15.07 -1.39
CA SER A 93 -13.63 -15.14 -0.61
C SER A 93 -14.87 -14.84 -1.46
N LEU A 94 -14.84 -13.80 -2.32
CA LEU A 94 -15.96 -13.51 -3.22
C LEU A 94 -16.33 -14.72 -4.09
N GLU A 95 -15.33 -15.39 -4.68
CA GLU A 95 -15.55 -16.62 -5.46
C GLU A 95 -16.16 -17.74 -4.61
N MET A 96 -15.61 -17.96 -3.42
CA MET A 96 -16.09 -18.97 -2.48
C MET A 96 -17.55 -18.75 -2.08
N PHE A 97 -17.97 -17.49 -1.94
CA PHE A 97 -19.34 -17.11 -1.59
C PHE A 97 -20.25 -16.88 -2.80
N GLY A 98 -19.82 -17.25 -4.01
CA GLY A 98 -20.69 -17.35 -5.18
C GLY A 98 -20.77 -16.11 -6.07
N PHE A 99 -19.83 -15.17 -5.96
CA PHE A 99 -19.71 -14.06 -6.90
C PHE A 99 -19.48 -14.57 -8.33
N LYS A 100 -20.29 -14.08 -9.29
CA LYS A 100 -20.37 -14.68 -10.64
C LYS A 100 -19.38 -14.08 -11.63
N ASP A 101 -19.01 -12.82 -11.49
CA ASP A 101 -18.17 -12.11 -12.46
C ASP A 101 -16.66 -12.30 -12.21
N VAL A 102 -16.25 -13.57 -12.11
CA VAL A 102 -14.87 -13.98 -11.74
C VAL A 102 -13.79 -13.49 -12.70
N TYR A 103 -14.15 -13.19 -13.96
CA TYR A 103 -13.21 -12.60 -14.92
C TYR A 103 -12.65 -11.25 -14.44
N TYR A 104 -13.46 -10.40 -13.82
CA TYR A 104 -12.97 -9.13 -13.27
C TYR A 104 -12.06 -9.34 -12.06
N LEU A 105 -12.26 -10.42 -11.30
CA LEU A 105 -11.35 -10.78 -10.21
C LEU A 105 -9.98 -11.21 -10.73
N HIS A 106 -9.90 -11.88 -11.89
CA HIS A 106 -8.61 -12.16 -12.53
C HIS A 106 -7.88 -10.87 -12.93
N LEU A 107 -8.56 -9.93 -13.57
CA LEU A 107 -7.97 -8.62 -13.91
C LEU A 107 -7.44 -7.89 -12.67
N LEU A 108 -8.16 -7.98 -11.55
CA LEU A 108 -7.73 -7.38 -10.30
C LEU A 108 -6.49 -8.05 -9.73
N ARG A 109 -6.42 -9.38 -9.77
CA ARG A 109 -5.23 -10.14 -9.33
C ARG A 109 -3.99 -9.80 -10.17
N ASP A 110 -4.15 -9.71 -11.49
CA ASP A 110 -3.05 -9.34 -12.40
C ASP A 110 -2.54 -7.92 -12.10
N ALA A 111 -3.46 -6.97 -11.89
CA ALA A 111 -3.10 -5.60 -11.53
C ALA A 111 -2.35 -5.54 -10.18
N ILE A 112 -2.73 -6.37 -9.20
CA ILE A 112 -2.03 -6.47 -7.91
C ILE A 112 -0.63 -7.09 -8.08
N ASP A 113 -0.43 -8.06 -8.97
CA ASP A 113 0.90 -8.62 -9.24
C ASP A 113 1.83 -7.60 -9.91
N GLU A 114 1.30 -6.83 -10.87
CA GLU A 114 2.03 -5.70 -11.45
C GLU A 114 2.39 -4.64 -10.40
N TYR A 115 1.46 -4.33 -9.49
CA TYR A 115 1.73 -3.44 -8.36
C TYR A 115 2.84 -3.98 -7.45
N ARG A 116 2.86 -5.29 -7.18
CA ARG A 116 3.90 -5.94 -6.37
C ARG A 116 5.29 -5.74 -6.98
N ILE A 117 5.43 -5.78 -8.30
CA ILE A 117 6.71 -5.54 -8.98
C ILE A 117 7.18 -4.11 -8.73
N LEU A 118 6.30 -3.12 -8.93
CA LEU A 118 6.59 -1.71 -8.68
C LEU A 118 6.89 -1.45 -7.19
N PHE A 119 6.22 -2.16 -6.29
CA PHE A 119 6.41 -2.04 -4.84
C PHE A 119 7.82 -2.49 -4.43
N ILE A 120 8.32 -3.58 -5.00
CA ILE A 120 9.66 -4.08 -4.72
C ILE A 120 10.72 -3.05 -5.14
N GLU A 121 10.59 -2.50 -6.34
CA GLU A 121 11.51 -1.45 -6.83
C GLU A 121 11.47 -0.21 -5.93
N TRP A 122 10.27 0.21 -5.51
CA TRP A 122 10.09 1.36 -4.64
C TRP A 122 10.76 1.18 -3.26
N VAL A 123 10.57 0.03 -2.60
CA VAL A 123 11.19 -0.26 -1.28
C VAL A 123 12.71 -0.37 -1.39
N GLN A 124 13.25 -0.87 -2.50
CA GLN A 124 14.70 -0.93 -2.73
C GLN A 124 15.36 0.45 -2.79
N GLY A 125 14.59 1.51 -3.03
CA GLY A 125 15.07 2.89 -3.04
C GLY A 125 15.15 3.56 -1.67
N PHE A 126 14.78 2.88 -0.58
CA PHE A 126 14.83 3.48 0.76
C PHE A 126 16.26 3.44 1.31
N ASP A 127 16.73 4.55 1.87
CA ASP A 127 18.01 4.59 2.59
C ASP A 127 17.82 4.12 4.04
N PRO A 128 18.37 2.96 4.44
CA PRO A 128 18.25 2.47 5.80
C PRO A 128 18.84 3.43 6.83
N TRP A 129 19.88 4.20 6.48
CA TRP A 129 20.60 5.03 7.44
C TRP A 129 19.94 6.39 7.69
N ASN A 130 18.86 6.72 6.98
CA ASN A 130 18.02 7.88 7.29
C ASN A 130 16.85 7.45 8.20
N TYR A 131 17.10 7.23 9.48
CA TYR A 131 16.12 6.62 10.40
C TYR A 131 16.03 7.36 11.74
N VAL A 132 14.92 7.15 12.43
CA VAL A 132 14.82 7.33 13.89
C VAL A 132 14.80 5.95 14.54
N ASN A 133 15.45 5.80 15.71
CA ASN A 133 15.50 4.51 16.40
C ASN A 133 14.08 3.97 16.66
N ASP A 134 13.74 2.88 15.97
CA ASP A 134 12.50 2.16 16.18
C ASP A 134 12.61 1.34 17.46
N ARG A 135 11.87 1.79 18.48
CA ARG A 135 11.81 1.15 19.80
C ARG A 135 11.12 -0.22 19.79
N TRP A 136 10.45 -0.59 18.70
CA TRP A 136 9.93 -1.95 18.47
C TRP A 136 10.94 -2.84 17.76
N GLY A 137 11.99 -2.26 17.19
CA GLY A 137 13.12 -2.98 16.56
C GLY A 137 12.78 -3.66 15.24
N LEU A 138 11.68 -3.30 14.58
CA LEU A 138 11.24 -3.88 13.32
C LEU A 138 11.92 -3.23 12.12
N PHE A 139 12.22 -1.93 12.21
CA PHE A 139 12.71 -1.14 11.08
C PHE A 139 14.05 -0.44 11.37
N ASN A 140 14.86 -0.98 12.27
CA ASN A 140 16.21 -0.47 12.53
C ASN A 140 17.23 -0.97 11.49
N PRO A 141 18.26 -0.16 11.17
CA PRO A 141 19.35 -0.59 10.31
C PRO A 141 20.17 -1.73 10.91
N PRO A 142 20.94 -2.46 10.07
CA PRO A 142 21.84 -3.50 10.57
C PRO A 142 22.80 -2.97 11.64
N GLY A 143 22.75 -3.57 12.82
CA GLY A 143 23.62 -3.23 13.96
C GLY A 143 23.00 -2.28 14.97
N VAL A 144 21.84 -1.68 14.70
CA VAL A 144 21.13 -0.78 15.62
C VAL A 144 20.08 -1.57 16.39
N GLN A 145 20.12 -1.50 17.72
CA GLN A 145 19.17 -2.14 18.61
C GLN A 145 18.12 -1.15 19.10
N ALA A 146 16.90 -1.65 19.37
CA ALA A 146 15.80 -0.84 19.91
C ALA A 146 16.13 -0.17 21.26
N GLN A 147 17.13 -0.69 21.98
CA GLN A 147 17.56 -0.21 23.28
C GLN A 147 18.70 0.83 23.20
N ASP A 148 19.31 1.03 22.03
CA ASP A 148 20.41 1.98 21.87
C ASP A 148 19.91 3.41 22.13
N SER A 149 20.72 4.23 22.81
CA SER A 149 20.40 5.65 23.03
C SER A 149 20.43 6.42 21.70
N ASP A 150 19.57 7.42 21.55
CA ASP A 150 19.54 8.25 20.33
C ASP A 150 20.83 9.08 20.12
N ASP A 151 21.71 9.12 21.14
CA ASP A 151 22.97 9.87 21.16
C ASP A 151 24.06 9.29 20.24
N ASP A 152 23.92 8.06 19.75
CA ASP A 152 24.90 7.42 18.85
C ASP A 152 24.68 7.76 17.36
N ALA A 153 23.66 8.57 17.04
CA ALA A 153 23.28 8.98 15.68
C ALA A 153 23.58 10.47 15.41
N PHE A 154 24.85 10.89 15.52
CA PHE A 154 25.32 12.20 15.02
C PHE A 154 26.70 12.10 14.38
#